data_AF-A0A7V4CUZ7-F1
#
_entry.id   AF-A0A7V4CUZ7-F1
#
_cell.length_a   1.000
_cell.length_b   1.000
_cell.length_c   1.000
_cell.angle_alpha   90.00
_cell.angle_beta   90.00
_cell.angle_gamma   90.00
#
_symmetry.space_group_name_H-M   'P 1'
#
loop_
_entity.id
_entity.type
_entity.pdbx_description
1 polymer ?
#
loop_
_entity_poly.entity_id
_entity_poly.type
_entity_poly.pdbx_seq_one_letter_code
_entity_poly.pdbx_strand_id
1 'polypeptide(L)'
;MKKKTFAISYKLRYAETEDESTDYLEAIDKEHALIDFAKLKNINKRDFRSFKEWIWEEGVWWAKFKNIKQVKVIPCPHCFGKGTIYL
;
A
#
# COMPACT_ATOMS: atom_id res chain seq x y z
N MET A 1 4.00 -21.25 4.52
CA MET A 1 3.23 -20.22 5.26
C MET A 1 2.17 -19.65 4.33
N LYS A 2 0.94 -19.40 4.80
CA LYS A 2 -0.15 -18.88 3.95
C LYS A 2 -0.02 -17.36 3.81
N LYS A 3 0.06 -16.86 2.57
CA LYS A 3 0.07 -15.42 2.29
C LYS A 3 -1.29 -14.79 2.62
N LYS A 4 -1.25 -13.52 2.97
CA LYS A 4 -2.39 -12.67 3.30
C LYS A 4 -2.27 -11.37 2.52
N THR A 5 -3.40 -10.76 2.20
CA THR A 5 -3.42 -9.48 1.49
C THR A 5 -3.45 -8.33 2.49
N PHE A 6 -2.62 -7.33 2.23
CA PHE A 6 -2.52 -6.11 3.01
C PHE A 6 -2.84 -4.93 2.10
N ALA A 7 -3.76 -4.08 2.56
CA ALA A 7 -4.04 -2.79 1.96
C ALA A 7 -3.15 -1.74 2.63
N ILE A 8 -2.35 -1.05 1.83
CA ILE A 8 -1.40 -0.02 2.25
C ILE A 8 -1.91 1.31 1.70
N SER A 9 -2.39 2.18 2.57
CA SER A 9 -2.94 3.47 2.18
C SER A 9 -1.93 4.57 2.43
N TYR A 10 -1.89 5.54 1.52
CA TYR A 10 -1.00 6.68 1.57
C TYR A 10 -1.66 7.91 0.91
N LYS A 11 -1.22 9.09 1.35
CA LYS A 11 -1.66 10.37 0.78
C LYS A 11 -0.70 10.81 -0.30
N LEU A 12 -1.22 11.33 -1.40
CA LEU A 12 -0.46 11.97 -2.46
C LEU A 12 -0.71 13.48 -2.37
N ARG A 13 0.35 14.27 -2.53
CA ARG A 13 0.24 15.73 -2.60
C ARG A 13 1.03 16.28 -3.77
N TYR A 14 0.39 17.15 -4.55
CA TYR A 14 1.01 17.93 -5.60
C TYR A 14 0.51 19.38 -5.51
N ALA A 15 1.42 20.31 -5.19
CA ALA A 15 1.08 21.71 -4.89
C ALA A 15 -0.06 21.83 -3.86
N GLU A 16 -1.23 22.31 -4.29
CA GLU A 16 -2.44 22.50 -3.49
C GLU A 16 -3.44 21.34 -3.61
N THR A 17 -3.12 20.31 -4.41
CA THR A 17 -3.97 19.13 -4.59
C THR A 17 -3.50 18.00 -3.69
N GLU A 18 -4.46 17.37 -3.01
CA GLU A 18 -4.25 16.15 -2.23
C GLU A 18 -5.15 15.03 -2.78
N ASP A 19 -4.62 13.81 -2.78
CA ASP A 19 -5.33 12.60 -3.17
C ASP A 19 -4.99 11.45 -2.20
N GLU A 20 -5.77 10.37 -2.22
CA GLU A 20 -5.53 9.19 -1.39
C GLU A 20 -5.46 7.94 -2.26
N SER A 21 -4.33 7.22 -2.16
CA SER A 21 -4.11 5.99 -2.90
C SER A 21 -3.99 4.81 -1.95
N THR A 22 -4.27 3.62 -2.48
CA THR A 22 -4.13 2.35 -1.75
C THR A 22 -3.57 1.28 -2.68
N ASP A 23 -2.45 0.68 -2.26
CA ASP A 23 -1.88 -0.50 -2.90
C ASP A 23 -2.25 -1.77 -2.13
N TYR A 24 -2.41 -2.87 -2.86
CA TYR A 24 -2.72 -4.17 -2.28
C TYR A 24 -1.58 -5.15 -2.54
N LEU A 25 -0.99 -5.69 -1.47
CA LEU A 25 0.15 -6.60 -1.56
C LEU A 25 -0.12 -7.90 -0.80
N GLU A 26 0.36 -9.01 -1.36
CA GLU A 26 0.31 -10.32 -0.70
C GLU A 26 1.63 -10.64 0.00
N ALA A 27 1.58 -10.79 1.32
CA ALA A 27 2.76 -11.10 2.13
C ALA A 27 2.42 -12.09 3.26
N ILE A 28 3.45 -12.62 3.91
CA ILE A 28 3.29 -13.56 5.03
C ILE A 28 2.73 -12.83 6.26
N ASP A 29 3.22 -11.61 6.49
CA ASP A 29 2.81 -10.74 7.58
C ASP A 29 3.01 -9.26 7.18
N LYS A 30 2.67 -8.37 8.11
CA LYS A 30 2.69 -6.92 7.94
C LYS A 30 4.09 -6.38 7.67
N GLU A 31 5.13 -6.94 8.28
CA GLU A 31 6.50 -6.45 8.11
C GLU A 31 7.01 -6.77 6.70
N HIS A 32 6.77 -8.00 6.24
CA HIS A 32 7.09 -8.40 4.86
C HIS A 32 6.32 -7.56 3.82
N ALA A 33 5.04 -7.28 4.06
CA ALA A 33 4.24 -6.42 3.18
C ALA A 33 4.84 -5.01 3.05
N LEU A 34 5.31 -4.44 4.16
CA LEU A 34 5.95 -3.13 4.17
C LEU A 34 7.31 -3.17 3.44
N ILE A 35 8.12 -4.21 3.66
CA ILE A 35 9.40 -4.38 2.94
C ILE A 35 9.17 -4.43 1.43
N ASP A 36 8.17 -5.20 0.98
CA ASP A 36 7.87 -5.33 -0.44
C ASP A 36 7.27 -4.04 -1.02
N PHE A 37 6.44 -3.33 -0.25
CA PHE A 37 5.95 -2.00 -0.62
C PHE A 37 7.09 -0.99 -0.80
N ALA A 38 8.03 -0.94 0.14
CA ALA A 38 9.18 -0.04 0.06
C ALA A 38 10.01 -0.31 -1.20
N LYS A 39 10.24 -1.59 -1.55
CA LYS A 39 10.94 -1.95 -2.80
C LYS A 39 10.16 -1.49 -4.03
N LEU A 40 8.85 -1.74 -4.07
CA LEU A 40 7.99 -1.40 -5.20
C LEU A 40 7.96 0.11 -5.46
N LYS A 41 7.94 0.90 -4.39
CA LYS A 41 7.93 2.37 -4.43
C LYS A 41 9.32 3.01 -4.44
N ASN A 42 10.39 2.20 -4.55
CA ASN A 42 11.78 2.66 -4.52
C ASN A 42 12.15 3.50 -3.27
N ILE A 43 11.49 3.21 -2.15
CA ILE A 43 11.70 3.91 -0.86
C ILE A 43 13.00 3.41 -0.25
N ASN A 44 13.98 4.29 -0.07
CA ASN A 44 15.27 3.90 0.49
C ASN A 44 15.14 3.55 1.97
N LYS A 45 15.72 2.43 2.39
CA LYS A 45 15.69 2.01 3.81
C LYS A 45 16.37 3.01 4.75
N ARG A 46 17.31 3.82 4.25
CA ARG A 46 18.05 4.82 5.04
C ARG A 46 17.22 6.05 5.40
N ASP A 47 16.19 6.33 4.62
CA ASP A 47 15.35 7.52 4.81
C ASP A 47 14.36 7.37 5.99
N PHE A 48 14.31 6.20 6.66
CA PHE A 48 13.26 5.96 7.66
C PHE A 48 13.73 5.28 8.94
N ARG A 49 13.36 5.91 10.07
CA ARG A 49 13.40 5.33 11.43
C ARG A 49 12.16 4.49 11.76
N SER A 50 11.04 4.69 11.07
CA SER A 50 9.76 4.00 11.31
C SER A 50 8.85 4.03 10.09
N PHE A 51 8.03 2.98 9.91
CA PHE A 51 6.99 2.89 8.88
C PHE A 51 5.97 4.03 8.91
N LYS A 52 5.78 4.66 10.09
CA LYS A 52 4.80 5.74 10.28
C LYS A 52 5.16 7.05 9.56
N GLU A 53 6.40 7.19 9.12
CA GLU A 53 6.93 8.44 8.56
C GLU A 53 7.40 8.29 7.11
N TRP A 54 7.02 7.21 6.42
CA TRP A 54 7.41 6.99 5.03
C TRP A 54 6.89 8.09 4.13
N ILE A 55 7.82 8.80 3.47
CA ILE A 55 7.56 9.83 2.47
C ILE A 55 8.39 9.51 1.23
N TRP A 56 7.80 9.54 0.04
CA TRP A 56 8.54 9.27 -1.20
C TRP A 56 7.96 10.07 -2.36
N GLU A 57 8.72 10.13 -3.45
CA GLU A 57 8.26 10.76 -4.69
C GLU A 57 7.55 9.70 -5.56
N GLU A 58 6.33 10.00 -6.00
CA GLU A 58 5.53 9.19 -6.92
C GLU A 58 5.28 10.02 -8.19
N GLY A 59 6.25 9.99 -9.11
CA GLY A 59 6.26 10.87 -10.27
C GLY A 59 6.50 12.32 -9.87
N VAL A 60 5.48 13.17 -10.03
CA VAL A 60 5.52 14.58 -9.58
C VAL A 60 4.91 14.77 -8.19
N TRP A 61 4.33 13.72 -7.60
CA TRP A 61 3.62 13.80 -6.33
C TRP A 61 4.51 13.43 -5.15
N TRP A 62 4.28 14.07 -4.02
CA TRP A 62 4.82 13.67 -2.73
C TRP A 62 3.85 12.73 -2.04
N ALA A 63 4.27 11.48 -1.86
CA ALA A 63 3.51 10.45 -1.18
C ALA A 63 3.88 10.39 0.31
N LYS A 64 2.89 10.16 1.17
CA LYS A 64 3.08 9.95 2.62
C LYS A 64 2.26 8.77 3.10
N PHE A 65 2.93 7.78 3.69
CA PHE A 65 2.28 6.62 4.28
C PHE A 65 1.26 7.02 5.34
N LYS A 66 0.10 6.36 5.31
CA LYS A 66 -0.98 6.58 6.27
C LYS A 66 -1.14 5.36 7.17
N ASN A 67 -1.42 4.19 6.59
CA ASN A 67 -1.61 2.97 7.36
C ASN A 67 -1.43 1.71 6.50
N ILE A 68 -1.44 0.57 7.20
CA ILE A 68 -1.52 -0.76 6.59
C ILE A 68 -2.48 -1.61 7.41
N LYS A 69 -3.41 -2.27 6.73
CA LYS A 69 -4.38 -3.21 7.31
C LYS A 69 -4.41 -4.52 6.53
N GLN A 70 -4.59 -5.63 7.24
CA GLN A 70 -4.87 -6.91 6.59
C GLN A 70 -6.31 -6.89 6.09
N VAL A 71 -6.52 -7.28 4.82
CA VAL A 71 -7.85 -7.35 4.19
C VAL A 71 -8.14 -8.77 3.74
N LYS A 72 -9.43 -9.12 3.68
CA LYS A 72 -9.88 -10.36 3.06
C LYS A 72 -10.15 -10.10 1.59
N VAL A 73 -9.69 -11.02 0.75
CA VAL A 73 -9.93 -10.97 -0.69
C VAL A 73 -11.04 -11.96 -1.03
N ILE A 74 -12.11 -11.46 -1.63
CA ILE A 74 -13.19 -12.30 -2.14
C ILE A 74 -13.43 -12.01 -3.63
N PRO A 75 -13.79 -13.02 -4.43
CA PRO A 75 -14.20 -12.79 -5.81
C PRO A 75 -15.48 -11.94 -5.83
N CYS A 76 -15.55 -10.98 -6.74
CA CYS A 76 -16.72 -10.13 -6.90
C CYS A 76 -17.92 -10.98 -7.37
N PRO A 77 -19.01 -11.03 -6.60
CA PRO A 77 -20.18 -11.85 -6.96
C PRO A 77 -20.91 -11.29 -8.19
N HIS A 78 -20.82 -9.99 -8.45
CA HIS A 78 -21.51 -9.34 -9.58
C HIS A 78 -20.72 -9.42 -10.89
N CYS A 79 -19.41 -9.65 -10.83
CA CYS A 79 -18.56 -9.75 -12.02
C CYS A 79 -18.31 -11.20 -12.44
N PHE A 80 -19.12 -12.16 -11.98
CA PHE A 80 -18.90 -13.60 -12.21
C PHE A 80 -17.47 -14.05 -11.82
N GLY A 81 -16.91 -13.47 -10.74
CA GLY A 81 -15.56 -13.78 -10.28
C GLY A 81 -14.41 -13.14 -11.06
N LYS A 82 -14.68 -12.29 -12.07
CA LYS A 82 -13.63 -11.56 -12.81
C LYS A 82 -13.05 -10.37 -12.05
N GLY A 83 -13.79 -9.84 -11.09
CA GLY A 83 -13.36 -8.73 -10.22
C GLY A 83 -13.00 -9.22 -8.82
N THR A 84 -12.27 -8.40 -8.08
CA THR A 84 -11.80 -8.72 -6.73
C THR A 84 -12.29 -7.66 -5.74
N ILE A 85 -12.83 -8.09 -4.61
CA ILE A 85 -13.25 -7.21 -3.52
C ILE A 85 -12.29 -7.38 -2.34
N TYR A 86 -11.83 -6.26 -1.81
CA TYR A 86 -10.97 -6.19 -0.63
C TYR A 86 -11.79 -5.69 0.56
N LEU A 87 -12.07 -6.58 1.53
CA LEU A 87 -12.86 -6.32 2.74
C LEU A 87 -11.98 -6.11 3.97
#